data_AF-A0A968PMG5-F1
#
_entry.id   AF-A0A968PMG5-F1
#
_cell.length_a   1.000
_cell.length_b   1.000
_cell.length_c   1.000
_cell.angle_alpha   90.00
_cell.angle_beta   90.00
_cell.angle_gamma   90.00
#
_symmetry.space_group_name_H-M   'P 1'
#
loop_
_entity.id
_entity.type
_entity.pdbx_description
1 polymer ?
#
loop_
_entity_poly.entity_id
_entity_poly.type
_entity_poly.pdbx_seq_one_letter_code
_entity_poly.pdbx_strand_id
1 'polypeptide(L)'
;MGRTKAGKSTLHAVITGEGWEAIGIGKQRTTRYNRVYEWKNIRIIDTPGIGAPGGKTDEEIARSVIEEADVICYVVTDDSIQESEFAFLEILKEKTKPLIVLLNIHYNLRDSRRLEHFLKDPDRWFALEGKSGIGGHLNRIHRYAKQHYVNDYLDVVPVMLLAAQLSRESAHEKQSKKLFQASRIQNFLDSIRASLIDYGAIRRSQTLLGSTVGSIDAPYQWISEQAIAYNDLAKQLQGKQQDPQAANSNCPTR
;
A
#
# COMPACT_ATOMS: atom_id res chain seq x y z
N MET A 1 -3.37 0.55 -1.53
CA MET A 1 -3.41 0.32 -0.06
C MET A 1 -4.29 1.34 0.65
N GLY A 2 -4.66 1.11 1.91
CA GLY A 2 -5.55 1.99 2.69
C GLY A 2 -6.48 1.21 3.62
N ARG A 3 -7.03 1.87 4.64
CA ARG A 3 -7.98 1.26 5.58
C ARG A 3 -9.27 0.81 4.90
N THR A 4 -10.00 -0.07 5.57
CA THR A 4 -11.37 -0.42 5.18
C THR A 4 -12.22 0.85 5.12
N LYS A 5 -13.04 1.01 4.07
CA LYS A 5 -13.86 2.21 3.78
C LYS A 5 -13.11 3.48 3.39
N ALA A 6 -11.79 3.44 3.20
CA ALA A 6 -11.05 4.61 2.75
C ALA A 6 -11.36 5.05 1.29
N GLY A 7 -11.98 4.16 0.50
CA GLY A 7 -12.34 4.42 -0.90
C GLY A 7 -11.54 3.62 -1.93
N LYS A 8 -10.72 2.65 -1.53
CA LYS A 8 -9.92 1.79 -2.45
C LYS A 8 -10.75 1.17 -3.58
N SER A 9 -11.88 0.55 -3.25
CA SER A 9 -12.75 -0.12 -4.25
C SER A 9 -13.39 0.89 -5.20
N THR A 10 -13.75 2.08 -4.68
CA THR A 10 -14.23 3.19 -5.51
C THR A 10 -13.14 3.70 -6.44
N LEU A 11 -11.92 3.86 -5.94
CA LEU A 11 -10.76 4.24 -6.75
C LEU A 11 -10.50 3.22 -7.86
N HIS A 12 -10.48 1.93 -7.52
CA HIS A 12 -10.34 0.84 -8.49
C HIS A 12 -11.37 0.98 -9.60
N ALA A 13 -12.66 1.10 -9.26
CA ALA A 13 -13.72 1.18 -10.27
C ALA A 13 -13.66 2.44 -11.12
N VAL A 14 -13.26 3.57 -10.55
CA VAL A 14 -13.06 4.82 -11.29
C VAL A 14 -11.91 4.71 -12.29
N ILE A 15 -10.84 3.99 -11.95
CA ILE A 15 -9.67 3.78 -12.83
C ILE A 15 -10.00 2.76 -13.92
N THR A 16 -10.49 1.58 -13.54
CA THR A 16 -10.68 0.47 -14.48
C THR A 16 -11.94 0.61 -15.31
N GLY A 17 -12.96 1.32 -14.79
CA GLY A 17 -14.30 1.33 -15.36
C GLY A 17 -15.13 0.10 -14.98
N GLU A 18 -14.61 -0.78 -14.12
CA GLU A 18 -15.18 -2.08 -13.75
C GLU A 18 -15.26 -2.26 -12.23
N GLY A 19 -16.00 -3.26 -11.73
CA GLY A 19 -16.03 -3.55 -10.29
C GLY A 19 -16.95 -2.63 -9.48
N TRP A 20 -17.91 -1.96 -10.14
CA TRP A 20 -18.91 -1.09 -9.50
C TRP A 20 -19.77 -1.86 -8.48
N GLU A 21 -20.02 -3.14 -8.74
CA GLU A 21 -20.77 -4.06 -7.88
C GLU A 21 -20.06 -4.43 -6.57
N ALA A 22 -18.75 -4.18 -6.47
CA ALA A 22 -17.97 -4.45 -5.26
C ALA A 22 -17.96 -3.27 -4.26
N ILE A 23 -18.44 -2.07 -4.67
CA ILE A 23 -18.42 -0.84 -3.87
C ILE A 23 -19.50 -0.89 -2.79
N GLY A 24 -19.16 -0.54 -1.54
CA GLY A 24 -20.14 -0.32 -0.46
C GLY A 24 -20.79 -1.57 0.15
N ILE A 25 -20.79 -2.72 -0.54
CA ILE A 25 -21.39 -3.97 -0.04
C ILE A 25 -20.54 -4.62 1.08
N GLY A 26 -19.33 -4.12 1.32
CA GLY A 26 -18.41 -4.76 2.26
C GLY A 26 -18.05 -6.19 1.84
N LYS A 27 -18.35 -6.61 0.60
CA LYS A 27 -17.88 -7.88 0.01
C LYS A 27 -16.36 -7.93 -0.16
N GLN A 28 -15.68 -6.79 0.00
CA GLN A 28 -14.22 -6.74 0.20
C GLN A 28 -13.79 -6.98 1.66
N ARG A 29 -14.70 -7.15 2.64
CA ARG A 29 -14.34 -7.60 4.00
C ARG A 29 -13.80 -9.04 4.02
N THR A 30 -13.87 -9.78 2.90
CA THR A 30 -13.45 -11.19 2.80
C THR A 30 -12.24 -11.43 1.92
N THR A 31 -11.61 -10.40 1.33
CA THR A 31 -10.38 -10.60 0.57
C THR A 31 -9.22 -10.80 1.53
N ARG A 32 -8.87 -12.07 1.79
CA ARG A 32 -7.64 -12.46 2.51
C ARG A 32 -6.39 -12.38 1.63
N TYR A 33 -6.57 -12.14 0.33
CA TYR A 33 -5.53 -12.21 -0.70
C TYR A 33 -5.53 -10.95 -1.56
N ASN A 34 -4.34 -10.62 -2.08
CA ASN A 34 -4.14 -9.56 -3.07
C ASN A 34 -4.84 -9.96 -4.38
N ARG A 35 -5.43 -8.99 -5.06
CA ARG A 35 -6.00 -9.17 -6.40
C ARG A 35 -5.18 -8.38 -7.39
N VAL A 36 -4.87 -9.00 -8.52
CA VAL A 36 -4.07 -8.39 -9.57
C VAL A 36 -4.97 -8.16 -10.77
N TYR A 37 -4.95 -6.93 -11.28
CA TYR A 37 -5.68 -6.50 -12.45
C TYR A 37 -4.71 -5.92 -13.47
N GLU A 38 -4.84 -6.32 -14.73
CA GLU A 38 -4.16 -5.67 -15.83
C GLU A 38 -5.09 -4.63 -16.43
N TRP A 39 -4.65 -3.38 -16.42
CA TRP A 39 -5.39 -2.29 -17.03
C TRP A 39 -4.46 -1.51 -17.95
N LYS A 40 -4.74 -1.57 -19.25
CA LYS A 40 -3.84 -1.06 -20.29
C LYS A 40 -2.43 -1.67 -20.09
N ASN A 41 -1.41 -0.84 -19.93
CA ASN A 41 -0.02 -1.27 -19.74
C ASN A 41 0.43 -1.18 -18.27
N ILE A 42 -0.50 -1.14 -17.31
CA ILE A 42 -0.19 -1.13 -15.89
C ILE A 42 -0.85 -2.31 -15.17
N ARG A 43 -0.14 -2.81 -14.15
CA ARG A 43 -0.61 -3.85 -13.25
C ARG A 43 -1.04 -3.20 -11.94
N ILE A 44 -2.33 -3.33 -11.60
CA ILE A 44 -2.90 -2.81 -10.35
C ILE A 44 -3.01 -3.97 -9.37
N ILE A 45 -2.37 -3.82 -8.21
CA ILE A 45 -2.48 -4.80 -7.12
C ILE A 45 -3.40 -4.22 -6.04
N ASP A 46 -4.64 -4.70 -5.98
CA ASP A 46 -5.60 -4.33 -4.94
C ASP A 46 -5.34 -5.16 -3.68
N THR A 47 -5.18 -4.46 -2.56
CA THR A 47 -4.78 -5.04 -1.28
C THR A 47 -5.99 -5.13 -0.36
N PRO A 48 -6.06 -6.15 0.51
CA PRO A 48 -7.00 -6.16 1.61
C PRO A 48 -7.00 -4.85 2.40
N GLY A 49 -8.12 -4.53 3.04
CA GLY A 49 -8.21 -3.36 3.92
C GLY A 49 -7.32 -3.52 5.15
N ILE A 50 -6.49 -2.51 5.41
CA ILE A 50 -5.66 -2.39 6.60
C ILE A 50 -6.56 -2.26 7.84
N GLY A 51 -6.16 -2.90 8.94
CA GLY A 51 -6.92 -2.92 10.19
C GLY A 51 -8.28 -3.64 10.09
N ALA A 52 -8.44 -4.60 9.18
CA ALA A 52 -9.64 -5.44 9.10
C ALA A 52 -9.64 -6.51 10.21
N PRO A 53 -10.72 -6.69 10.99
CA PRO A 53 -10.78 -7.72 12.04
C PRO A 53 -10.56 -9.13 11.47
N GLY A 54 -9.58 -9.86 12.02
CA GLY A 54 -9.23 -11.22 11.56
C GLY A 54 -8.53 -11.29 10.19
N GLY A 55 -7.98 -10.17 9.72
CA GLY A 55 -7.14 -10.09 8.52
C GLY A 55 -5.65 -10.33 8.81
N LYS A 56 -4.82 -10.25 7.76
CA LYS A 56 -3.36 -10.19 7.86
C LYS A 56 -2.92 -8.95 8.65
N THR A 57 -1.74 -8.98 9.24
CA THR A 57 -1.18 -7.76 9.86
C THR A 57 -0.89 -6.72 8.79
N ASP A 58 -0.86 -5.45 9.19
CA ASP A 58 -0.62 -4.36 8.26
C ASP A 58 0.78 -4.52 7.60
N GLU A 59 1.78 -4.97 8.35
CA GLU A 59 3.13 -5.29 7.87
C GLU A 59 3.15 -6.42 6.83
N GLU A 60 2.37 -7.49 7.04
CA GLU A 60 2.25 -8.59 6.08
C GLU A 60 1.60 -8.11 4.78
N ILE A 61 0.56 -7.28 4.89
CA ILE A 61 -0.09 -6.67 3.72
C ILE A 61 0.93 -5.82 2.98
N ALA A 62 1.62 -4.91 3.67
CA ALA A 62 2.66 -4.06 3.12
C ALA A 62 3.73 -4.89 2.38
N ARG A 63 4.36 -5.85 3.05
CA ARG A 63 5.42 -6.69 2.50
C ARG A 63 4.97 -7.46 1.25
N SER A 64 3.74 -7.97 1.23
CA SER A 64 3.22 -8.80 0.13
C SER A 64 3.06 -8.09 -1.22
N VAL A 65 3.17 -6.77 -1.25
CA VAL A 65 2.91 -5.96 -2.45
C VAL A 65 4.04 -4.99 -2.73
N ILE A 66 4.72 -4.53 -1.67
CA ILE A 66 5.74 -3.51 -1.85
C ILE A 66 6.88 -4.05 -2.70
N GLU A 67 7.31 -5.29 -2.58
CA GLU A 67 8.43 -5.82 -3.38
C GLU A 67 8.14 -5.77 -4.89
N GLU A 68 6.92 -6.08 -5.28
CA GLU A 68 6.46 -6.18 -6.66
C GLU A 68 5.95 -4.87 -7.29
N ALA A 69 5.66 -3.85 -6.48
CA ALA A 69 5.08 -2.59 -6.96
C ALA A 69 6.16 -1.59 -7.37
N ASP A 70 5.97 -0.86 -8.47
CA ASP A 70 6.86 0.26 -8.82
C ASP A 70 6.45 1.56 -8.13
N VAL A 71 5.16 1.72 -7.85
CA VAL A 71 4.55 2.89 -7.19
C VAL A 71 3.53 2.41 -6.18
N ILE A 72 3.53 3.00 -4.98
CA ILE A 72 2.56 2.69 -3.92
C ILE A 72 1.50 3.80 -3.91
N CYS A 73 0.24 3.41 -4.05
CA CYS A 73 -0.89 4.33 -3.85
C CYS A 73 -1.57 4.03 -2.50
N TYR A 74 -1.60 5.01 -1.61
CA TYR A 74 -2.17 4.89 -0.27
C TYR A 74 -3.39 5.80 -0.11
N VAL A 75 -4.57 5.21 0.06
CA VAL A 75 -5.83 5.95 0.20
C VAL A 75 -6.12 6.18 1.68
N VAL A 76 -6.22 7.45 2.07
CA VAL A 76 -6.62 7.92 3.40
C VAL A 76 -7.86 8.79 3.29
N THR A 77 -8.64 8.90 4.36
CA THR A 77 -9.80 9.79 4.40
C THR A 77 -9.48 11.06 5.18
N ASP A 78 -10.26 12.10 4.93
CA ASP A 78 -10.16 13.39 5.60
C ASP A 78 -10.59 13.37 7.08
N ASP A 79 -11.15 12.28 7.58
CA ASP A 79 -11.47 12.10 9.00
C ASP A 79 -10.49 11.20 9.75
N SER A 80 -9.62 10.46 9.04
CA SER A 80 -8.85 9.33 9.61
C SER A 80 -7.34 9.55 9.69
N ILE A 81 -6.82 10.78 9.56
CA ILE A 81 -5.37 11.01 9.75
C ILE A 81 -5.02 10.91 11.24
N GLN A 82 -4.90 9.68 11.71
CA GLN A 82 -4.59 9.27 13.08
C GLN A 82 -3.16 8.70 13.15
N GLU A 83 -2.68 8.42 14.36
CA GLU A 83 -1.35 7.84 14.58
C GLU A 83 -1.17 6.49 13.87
N SER A 84 -2.22 5.67 13.76
CA SER A 84 -2.17 4.38 13.06
C SER A 84 -1.81 4.53 11.58
N GLU A 85 -2.31 5.57 10.91
CA GLU A 85 -2.01 5.84 9.51
C GLU A 85 -0.55 6.25 9.35
N PHE A 86 -0.01 7.02 10.29
CA PHE A 86 1.41 7.40 10.28
C PHE A 86 2.33 6.21 10.57
N ALA A 87 1.96 5.32 11.50
CA ALA A 87 2.70 4.08 11.73
C ALA A 87 2.75 3.22 10.45
N PHE A 88 1.64 3.15 9.70
CA PHE A 88 1.65 2.44 8.42
C PHE A 88 2.52 3.13 7.37
N LEU A 89 2.50 4.45 7.28
CA LEU A 89 3.39 5.21 6.41
C LEU A 89 4.86 4.97 6.78
N GLU A 90 5.20 4.71 8.04
CA GLU A 90 6.56 4.36 8.45
C GLU A 90 7.00 3.01 7.86
N ILE A 91 6.13 2.01 7.90
CA ILE A 91 6.38 0.69 7.29
C ILE A 91 6.59 0.84 5.78
N LEU A 92 5.81 1.69 5.10
CA LEU A 92 5.95 1.92 3.66
C LEU A 92 7.27 2.62 3.31
N LYS A 93 7.78 3.48 4.19
CA LYS A 93 9.01 4.26 3.99
C LYS A 93 10.26 3.37 3.89
N GLU A 94 10.32 2.26 4.62
CA GLU A 94 11.49 1.36 4.62
C GLU A 94 11.88 0.87 3.23
N LYS A 95 10.96 0.97 2.28
CA LYS A 95 11.16 0.62 0.88
C LYS A 95 11.17 1.93 0.10
N THR A 96 12.27 2.21 -0.60
CA THR A 96 12.57 3.48 -1.30
C THR A 96 11.66 3.77 -2.50
N LYS A 97 10.37 3.42 -2.45
CA LYS A 97 9.42 3.47 -3.57
C LYS A 97 8.62 4.78 -3.53
N PRO A 98 8.28 5.36 -4.70
CA PRO A 98 7.38 6.51 -4.75
C PRO A 98 6.03 6.16 -4.12
N LEU A 99 5.58 7.02 -3.21
CA LEU A 99 4.34 6.91 -2.48
C LEU A 99 3.43 8.07 -2.85
N ILE A 100 2.25 7.75 -3.39
CA ILE A 100 1.21 8.72 -3.68
C ILE A 100 0.09 8.51 -2.66
N VAL A 101 -0.10 9.48 -1.78
CA VAL A 101 -1.18 9.49 -0.80
C VAL A 101 -2.39 10.15 -1.42
N LEU A 102 -3.48 9.40 -1.62
CA LEU A 102 -4.76 9.99 -2.00
C LEU A 102 -5.53 10.36 -0.74
N LEU A 103 -5.74 11.65 -0.53
CA LEU A 103 -6.61 12.16 0.53
C LEU A 103 -8.03 12.25 -0.01
N ASN A 104 -8.83 11.20 0.25
CA ASN A 104 -10.21 11.11 -0.19
C ASN A 104 -11.13 11.91 0.75
N ILE A 105 -11.71 12.99 0.23
CA ILE A 105 -12.61 13.88 0.96
C ILE A 105 -14.01 13.27 1.00
N HIS A 106 -14.53 13.04 2.20
CA HIS A 106 -15.85 12.46 2.38
C HIS A 106 -16.92 13.54 2.48
N TYR A 107 -17.65 13.73 1.39
CA TYR A 107 -18.86 14.55 1.38
C TYR A 107 -20.01 13.79 0.72
N ASN A 108 -21.19 13.78 1.37
CA ASN A 108 -22.34 13.05 0.84
C ASN A 108 -22.95 13.80 -0.36
N LEU A 109 -22.56 13.37 -1.55
CA LEU A 109 -23.04 13.87 -2.84
C LEU A 109 -24.26 13.12 -3.39
N ARG A 110 -24.78 12.11 -2.68
CA ARG A 110 -26.01 11.39 -3.07
C ARG A 110 -27.27 12.22 -2.78
N ASP A 111 -27.16 13.22 -1.91
CA ASP A 111 -28.21 14.21 -1.70
C ASP A 111 -28.18 15.26 -2.82
N SER A 112 -29.30 15.43 -3.53
CA SER A 112 -29.37 16.31 -4.70
C SER A 112 -29.05 17.78 -4.40
N ARG A 113 -29.40 18.28 -3.21
CA ARG A 113 -29.12 19.69 -2.83
C ARG A 113 -27.63 19.87 -2.54
N ARG A 114 -27.01 18.91 -1.84
CA ARG A 114 -25.56 18.90 -1.58
C ARG A 114 -24.77 18.76 -2.89
N LEU A 115 -25.22 17.91 -3.80
CA LEU A 115 -24.65 17.77 -5.14
C LEU A 115 -24.69 19.10 -5.91
N GLU A 116 -25.85 19.76 -5.92
CA GLU A 116 -26.01 21.05 -6.60
C GLU A 116 -25.08 22.11 -5.99
N HIS A 117 -25.02 22.19 -4.65
CA HIS A 117 -24.13 23.12 -3.95
C HIS A 117 -22.65 22.82 -4.23
N PHE A 118 -22.25 21.55 -4.19
CA PHE A 118 -20.90 21.12 -4.55
C PHE A 118 -20.52 21.53 -5.97
N LEU A 119 -21.42 21.32 -6.94
CA LEU A 119 -21.16 21.68 -8.34
C LEU A 119 -21.14 23.19 -8.59
N LYS A 120 -21.67 24.03 -7.70
CA LYS A 120 -21.57 25.50 -7.82
C LYS A 120 -20.18 26.00 -7.48
N ASP A 121 -19.56 25.43 -6.44
CA ASP A 121 -18.23 25.80 -5.98
C ASP A 121 -17.50 24.56 -5.41
N PRO A 122 -16.89 23.73 -6.28
CA PRO A 122 -16.15 22.56 -5.84
C PRO A 122 -14.91 22.92 -5.04
N ASP A 123 -14.24 24.01 -5.39
CA ASP A 123 -12.93 24.40 -4.85
C ASP A 123 -12.99 24.69 -3.36
N ARG A 124 -14.11 25.23 -2.88
CA ARG A 124 -14.38 25.39 -1.46
C ARG A 124 -14.11 24.12 -0.66
N TRP A 125 -14.49 22.94 -1.18
CA TRP A 125 -14.28 21.68 -0.48
C TRP A 125 -12.83 21.25 -0.43
N PHE A 126 -11.94 21.82 -1.23
CA PHE A 126 -10.50 21.52 -1.18
C PHE A 126 -9.69 22.63 -0.51
N ALA A 127 -10.30 23.81 -0.33
CA ALA A 127 -9.72 24.97 0.33
C ALA A 127 -10.19 25.15 1.79
N LEU A 128 -10.89 24.16 2.36
CA LEU A 128 -11.30 24.20 3.77
C LEU A 128 -10.07 24.27 4.69
N GLU A 129 -9.84 25.45 5.24
CA GLU A 129 -8.78 25.71 6.21
C GLU A 129 -9.19 25.29 7.64
N GLY A 130 -8.21 25.28 8.54
CA GLY A 130 -8.37 24.88 9.95
C GLY A 130 -7.84 23.48 10.27
N LYS A 131 -7.68 23.17 11.56
CA LYS A 131 -7.07 21.91 12.02
C LYS A 131 -7.83 20.66 11.57
N SER A 132 -9.15 20.76 11.41
CA SER A 132 -10.03 19.68 10.93
C SER A 132 -10.44 19.87 9.47
N GLY A 133 -9.98 20.94 8.82
CA GLY A 133 -10.14 21.15 7.38
C GLY A 133 -9.00 20.49 6.60
N ILE A 134 -9.18 20.30 5.30
CA ILE A 134 -8.22 19.61 4.44
C ILE A 134 -6.84 20.25 4.48
N GLY A 135 -6.73 21.58 4.62
CA GLY A 135 -5.45 22.24 4.82
C GLY A 135 -4.69 21.71 6.05
N GLY A 136 -5.38 21.44 7.16
CA GLY A 136 -4.81 20.82 8.35
C GLY A 136 -4.35 19.38 8.11
N HIS A 137 -5.14 18.59 7.36
CA HIS A 137 -4.82 17.22 6.98
C HIS A 137 -3.58 17.15 6.09
N LEU A 138 -3.55 17.97 5.03
CA LEU A 138 -2.40 18.11 4.15
C LEU A 138 -1.16 18.52 4.95
N ASN A 139 -1.25 19.55 5.79
CA ASN A 139 -0.11 20.00 6.58
C ASN A 139 0.44 18.93 7.52
N ARG A 140 -0.43 18.08 8.10
CA ARG A 140 0.02 16.94 8.92
C ARG A 140 0.78 15.90 8.10
N ILE A 141 0.25 15.49 6.95
CA ILE A 141 0.93 14.53 6.07
C ILE A 141 2.25 15.11 5.57
N HIS A 142 2.28 16.37 5.12
CA HIS A 142 3.49 17.02 4.65
C HIS A 142 4.55 17.18 5.75
N ARG A 143 4.14 17.49 6.99
CA ARG A 143 5.06 17.56 8.13
C ARG A 143 5.68 16.19 8.40
N TYR A 144 4.86 15.15 8.43
CA TYR A 144 5.34 13.78 8.59
C TYR A 144 6.27 13.39 7.43
N ALA A 145 5.89 13.69 6.19
CA ALA A 145 6.72 13.47 5.01
C ALA A 145 8.09 14.15 5.14
N LYS A 146 8.14 15.43 5.54
CA LYS A 146 9.41 16.15 5.75
C LYS A 146 10.29 15.56 6.84
N GLN A 147 9.69 15.02 7.90
CA GLN A 147 10.43 14.44 9.03
C GLN A 147 10.96 13.04 8.73
N HIS A 148 10.22 12.28 7.93
CA HIS A 148 10.49 10.86 7.75
C HIS A 148 10.95 10.50 6.33
N TYR A 149 10.51 11.17 5.28
CA TYR A 149 10.86 10.85 3.89
C TYR A 149 11.98 11.77 3.37
N VAL A 150 13.02 11.17 2.79
CA VAL A 150 14.14 11.89 2.16
C VAL A 150 13.82 12.10 0.68
N ASN A 151 13.87 13.33 0.18
CA ASN A 151 13.66 13.72 -1.24
C ASN A 151 12.32 13.30 -1.86
N ASP A 152 11.29 14.16 -1.86
CA ASP A 152 10.12 14.19 -2.78
C ASP A 152 9.41 12.88 -3.18
N TYR A 153 9.66 11.76 -2.50
CA TYR A 153 9.05 10.46 -2.80
C TYR A 153 7.63 10.32 -2.28
N LEU A 154 7.11 11.34 -1.59
CA LEU A 154 5.74 11.35 -1.06
C LEU A 154 4.98 12.54 -1.67
N ASP A 155 4.02 12.21 -2.54
CA ASP A 155 3.06 13.17 -3.08
C ASP A 155 1.70 12.99 -2.39
N VAL A 156 0.96 14.08 -2.18
CA VAL A 156 -0.35 14.05 -1.53
C VAL A 156 -1.38 14.69 -2.44
N VAL A 157 -2.30 13.88 -2.95
CA VAL A 157 -3.32 14.32 -3.91
C VAL A 157 -4.70 14.30 -3.25
N PRO A 158 -5.30 15.46 -2.95
CA PRO A 158 -6.67 15.51 -2.45
C PRO A 158 -7.66 15.26 -3.59
N VAL A 159 -8.60 14.35 -3.35
CA VAL A 159 -9.61 13.91 -4.33
C VAL A 159 -10.96 13.71 -3.66
N MET A 160 -12.04 13.69 -4.44
CA MET A 160 -13.37 13.29 -3.96
C MET A 160 -13.86 12.09 -4.76
N LEU A 161 -13.55 10.88 -4.29
CA LEU A 161 -13.82 9.65 -5.05
C LEU A 161 -15.31 9.42 -5.31
N LEU A 162 -16.19 9.89 -4.42
CA LEU A 162 -17.63 9.82 -4.66
C LEU A 162 -18.05 10.67 -5.86
N ALA A 163 -17.50 11.88 -6.03
CA ALA A 163 -17.78 12.70 -7.22
C ALA A 163 -17.30 12.00 -8.50
N ALA A 164 -16.10 11.39 -8.45
CA ALA A 164 -15.57 10.62 -9.57
C ALA A 164 -16.45 9.41 -9.89
N GLN A 165 -16.97 8.71 -8.89
CA GLN A 165 -17.93 7.62 -9.07
C GLN A 165 -19.23 8.11 -9.71
N LEU A 166 -19.85 9.18 -9.18
CA LEU A 166 -21.08 9.73 -9.72
C LEU A 166 -20.90 10.16 -11.18
N SER A 167 -19.71 10.63 -11.58
CA SER A 167 -19.41 10.97 -12.98
C SER A 167 -19.54 9.80 -13.95
N ARG A 168 -19.48 8.55 -13.46
CA ARG A 168 -19.60 7.32 -14.26
C ARG A 168 -20.99 6.70 -14.21
N GLU A 169 -21.90 7.24 -13.40
CA GLU A 169 -23.26 6.73 -13.28
C GLU A 169 -24.17 7.34 -14.35
N SER A 170 -24.99 6.51 -14.99
CA SER A 170 -25.95 6.94 -16.03
C SER A 170 -26.92 8.01 -15.53
N ALA A 171 -27.29 7.97 -14.25
CA ALA A 171 -28.14 8.96 -13.61
C ALA A 171 -27.57 10.40 -13.67
N HIS A 172 -26.25 10.54 -13.82
CA HIS A 172 -25.56 11.82 -13.84
C HIS A 172 -24.86 12.10 -15.18
N GLU A 173 -25.27 11.45 -16.27
CA GLU A 173 -24.65 11.57 -17.60
C GLU A 173 -24.48 13.04 -18.04
N LYS A 174 -25.52 13.86 -17.86
CA LYS A 174 -25.50 15.30 -18.20
C LYS A 174 -24.44 16.10 -17.42
N GLN A 175 -24.10 15.66 -16.22
CA GLN A 175 -23.13 16.32 -15.33
C GLN A 175 -21.79 15.58 -15.27
N SER A 176 -21.63 14.48 -16.01
CA SER A 176 -20.49 13.56 -15.93
C SER A 176 -19.16 14.29 -16.02
N LYS A 177 -18.94 15.10 -17.06
CA LYS A 177 -17.69 15.87 -17.24
C LYS A 177 -17.41 16.81 -16.06
N LYS A 178 -18.44 17.50 -15.56
CA LYS A 178 -18.32 18.45 -14.45
C LYS A 178 -17.99 17.73 -13.15
N LEU A 179 -18.61 16.58 -12.88
CA LEU A 179 -18.32 15.74 -11.72
C LEU A 179 -16.91 15.18 -11.76
N PHE A 180 -16.47 14.72 -12.93
CA PHE A 180 -15.11 14.20 -13.11
C PHE A 180 -14.06 15.29 -12.82
N GLN A 181 -14.24 16.49 -13.38
CA GLN A 181 -13.37 17.64 -13.11
C GLN A 181 -13.39 18.04 -11.63
N ALA A 182 -14.59 18.20 -11.06
CA ALA A 182 -14.77 18.61 -9.66
C ALA A 182 -14.20 17.59 -8.66
N SER A 183 -14.12 16.31 -9.02
CA SER A 183 -13.53 15.26 -8.17
C SER A 183 -12.01 15.38 -8.01
N ARG A 184 -11.35 16.12 -8.91
CA ARG A 184 -9.89 16.24 -9.03
C ARG A 184 -9.14 14.91 -9.22
N ILE A 185 -9.83 13.84 -9.60
CA ILE A 185 -9.21 12.53 -9.83
C ILE A 185 -8.15 12.55 -10.94
N GLN A 186 -8.28 13.48 -11.90
CA GLN A 186 -7.30 13.65 -12.97
C GLN A 186 -5.90 13.99 -12.42
N ASN A 187 -5.81 14.81 -11.36
CA ASN A 187 -4.54 15.16 -10.72
C ASN A 187 -3.82 13.91 -10.19
N PHE A 188 -4.59 12.95 -9.66
CA PHE A 188 -4.05 11.69 -9.17
C PHE A 188 -3.55 10.81 -10.34
N LEU A 189 -4.31 10.72 -11.43
CA LEU A 189 -3.89 9.98 -12.63
C LEU A 189 -2.62 10.58 -13.25
N ASP A 190 -2.49 11.91 -13.23
CA ASP A 190 -1.31 12.60 -13.73
C ASP A 190 -0.10 12.40 -12.80
N SER A 191 -0.29 12.37 -11.48
CA SER A 191 0.76 12.02 -10.50
C SER A 191 1.27 10.58 -10.69
N ILE A 192 0.37 9.61 -10.93
CA ILE A 192 0.78 8.25 -11.32
C ILE A 192 1.60 8.28 -12.61
N ARG A 193 1.12 8.99 -13.64
CA ARG A 193 1.82 9.05 -14.93
C ARG A 193 3.23 9.63 -14.78
N ALA A 194 3.39 10.73 -14.06
CA ALA A 194 4.69 11.34 -13.79
C ALA A 194 5.61 10.36 -13.06
N SER A 195 5.12 9.73 -11.98
CA SER A 195 5.87 8.74 -11.21
C SER A 195 6.33 7.54 -12.06
N LEU A 196 5.48 7.05 -12.98
CA LEU A 196 5.82 5.97 -13.90
C LEU A 196 6.85 6.39 -14.96
N ILE A 197 6.82 7.63 -15.44
CA ILE A 197 7.77 8.14 -16.44
C ILE A 197 9.14 8.37 -15.80
N ASP A 198 9.17 9.09 -14.66
CA ASP A 198 10.40 9.53 -14.02
C ASP A 198 11.19 8.36 -13.42
N TYR A 199 10.48 7.32 -12.95
CA TYR A 199 11.10 6.23 -12.23
C TYR A 199 10.98 4.86 -12.91
N GLY A 200 10.12 4.70 -13.91
CA GLY A 200 9.75 3.38 -14.44
C GLY A 200 10.87 2.64 -15.18
N ALA A 201 11.81 3.33 -15.84
CA ALA A 201 12.92 2.65 -16.53
C ALA A 201 14.01 2.19 -15.56
N ILE A 202 14.49 3.09 -14.70
CA ILE A 202 15.55 2.82 -13.72
C ILE A 202 15.08 1.79 -12.69
N ARG A 203 13.82 1.89 -12.23
CA ARG A 203 13.30 0.99 -11.21
C ARG A 203 12.86 -0.35 -11.73
N ARG A 204 12.41 -0.50 -12.98
CA ARG A 204 12.22 -1.86 -13.54
C ARG A 204 13.52 -2.65 -13.45
N SER A 205 14.65 -2.03 -13.76
CA SER A 205 15.97 -2.63 -13.55
C SER A 205 16.27 -2.90 -12.07
N GLN A 206 15.99 -1.97 -11.15
CA GLN A 206 16.24 -2.18 -9.71
C GLN A 206 15.28 -3.19 -9.05
N THR A 207 14.01 -3.25 -9.41
CA THR A 207 13.02 -4.23 -8.94
C THR A 207 13.41 -5.62 -9.43
N LEU A 208 13.82 -5.75 -10.70
CA LEU A 208 14.38 -7.01 -11.20
C LEU A 208 15.63 -7.41 -10.40
N LEU A 209 16.62 -6.53 -10.27
CA LEU A 209 17.84 -6.81 -9.51
C LEU A 209 17.57 -7.10 -8.02
N GLY A 210 16.70 -6.33 -7.37
CA GLY A 210 16.33 -6.49 -5.96
C GLY A 210 15.55 -7.78 -5.70
N SER A 211 14.65 -8.16 -6.61
CA SER A 211 13.98 -9.47 -6.54
C SER A 211 14.99 -10.61 -6.68
N THR A 212 15.98 -10.49 -7.57
CA THR A 212 17.06 -11.47 -7.72
C THR A 212 17.92 -11.55 -6.45
N VAL A 213 18.27 -10.41 -5.85
CA VAL A 213 19.01 -10.38 -4.58
C VAL A 213 18.21 -11.06 -3.48
N GLY A 214 16.93 -10.74 -3.29
CA GLY A 214 16.08 -11.42 -2.30
C GLY A 214 15.93 -12.93 -2.56
N SER A 215 15.87 -13.32 -3.83
CA SER A 215 15.84 -14.73 -4.26
C SER A 215 17.13 -15.49 -3.94
N ILE A 216 18.26 -14.79 -3.83
CA ILE A 216 19.58 -15.37 -3.56
C ILE A 216 19.91 -15.31 -2.06
N ASP A 217 19.51 -14.24 -1.38
CA ASP A 217 19.90 -13.96 0.01
C ASP A 217 19.24 -14.95 0.99
N ALA A 218 17.97 -15.31 0.77
CA ALA A 218 17.27 -16.30 1.60
C ALA A 218 17.90 -17.72 1.49
N PRO A 219 18.16 -18.28 0.29
CA PRO A 219 18.94 -19.51 0.16
C PRO A 219 20.36 -19.39 0.73
N TYR A 220 21.03 -18.26 0.56
CA TYR A 220 22.39 -18.05 1.05
C TYR A 220 22.47 -18.06 2.59
N GLN A 221 21.55 -17.36 3.26
CA GLN A 221 21.41 -17.39 4.72
C GLN A 221 21.15 -18.83 5.22
N TRP A 222 20.22 -19.55 4.58
CA TRP A 222 19.92 -20.93 4.94
C TRP A 222 21.13 -21.87 4.76
N ILE A 223 21.87 -21.75 3.65
CA ILE A 223 23.10 -22.52 3.43
C ILE A 223 24.16 -22.18 4.47
N SER A 224 24.29 -20.91 4.84
CA SER A 224 25.28 -20.46 5.84
C SER A 224 24.98 -21.01 7.23
N GLU A 225 23.71 -21.02 7.65
CA GLU A 225 23.26 -21.62 8.90
C GLU A 225 23.51 -23.13 8.93
N GLN A 226 23.19 -23.83 7.84
CA GLN A 226 23.48 -25.27 7.72
C GLN A 226 24.99 -25.55 7.79
N ALA A 227 25.81 -24.73 7.12
CA ALA A 227 27.26 -24.89 7.14
C ALA A 227 27.85 -24.75 8.56
N ILE A 228 27.30 -23.86 9.38
CA ILE A 228 27.68 -23.72 10.81
C ILE A 228 27.32 -25.00 11.57
N ALA A 229 26.09 -25.49 11.42
CA ALA A 229 25.63 -26.71 12.08
C ALA A 229 26.47 -27.95 11.70
N TYR A 230 26.83 -28.09 10.42
CA TYR A 230 27.72 -29.16 9.96
C TYR A 230 29.15 -29.02 10.51
N ASN A 231 29.68 -27.79 10.61
CA ASN A 231 31.00 -27.55 11.20
C ASN A 231 31.02 -27.89 12.70
N ASP A 232 29.97 -27.56 13.43
CA ASP A 232 29.87 -27.88 14.86
C ASP A 232 29.72 -29.38 15.07
N LEU A 233 28.94 -30.08 14.23
CA LEU A 233 28.85 -31.53 14.24
C LEU A 233 30.22 -32.18 13.91
N ALA A 234 30.94 -31.67 12.91
CA ALA A 234 32.26 -32.16 12.56
C ALA A 234 33.28 -31.97 13.70
N LYS A 235 33.25 -30.83 14.38
CA LYS A 235 34.08 -30.57 15.59
C LYS A 235 33.74 -31.52 16.73
N GLN A 236 32.45 -31.78 16.97
CA GLN A 236 32.03 -32.74 18.01
C GLN A 236 32.47 -34.17 17.69
N LEU A 237 32.42 -34.59 16.41
CA LEU A 237 32.89 -35.90 15.98
C LEU A 237 34.42 -36.03 16.09
N GLN A 238 35.17 -34.97 15.74
CA GLN A 238 36.62 -34.94 15.94
C GLN A 238 37.01 -34.97 17.42
N GLY A 239 36.29 -34.25 18.28
CA GLY A 239 36.50 -34.31 19.73
C GLY A 239 36.24 -35.69 20.31
N LYS A 240 35.21 -36.41 19.84
CA LYS A 240 34.93 -37.80 20.24
C LYS A 240 35.94 -38.82 19.71
N GLN A 241 36.60 -38.56 18.59
CA GLN A 241 37.68 -39.41 18.08
C GLN A 241 39.01 -39.20 18.83
N GLN A 242 39.19 -38.06 19.50
CA GLN A 242 40.38 -37.77 20.31
C GLN A 242 40.31 -38.29 21.75
N ASP A 243 39.14 -38.76 22.22
CA ASP A 243 38.96 -39.41 23.53
C ASP A 243 38.45 -40.87 23.39
N PRO A 244 39.33 -41.87 23.15
CA PRO A 244 38.91 -43.27 23.04
C PRO A 244 38.64 -43.98 24.39
N GLN A 245 38.83 -43.35 25.55
CA GLN A 245 38.99 -44.08 26.83
C GLN A 245 37.76 -44.15 27.77
N ALA A 246 36.57 -43.69 27.39
CA ALA A 246 35.41 -43.71 28.30
C ALA A 246 34.34 -44.79 28.02
N ALA A 247 34.62 -45.83 27.23
CA ALA A 247 33.61 -46.83 26.84
C ALA A 247 33.85 -48.28 27.26
N ASN A 248 34.91 -48.59 28.02
CA ASN A 248 35.21 -49.99 28.41
C ASN A 248 35.59 -50.12 29.90
N SER A 249 34.65 -49.87 30.81
CA SER A 249 34.73 -50.42 32.17
C SER A 249 33.36 -50.42 32.83
N ASN A 250 32.53 -51.41 32.50
CA ASN A 250 31.59 -52.06 33.43
C ASN A 250 30.88 -53.20 32.70
N CYS A 251 31.59 -54.32 32.53
CA CYS A 251 30.99 -55.62 32.30
C CYS A 251 31.17 -56.41 33.61
N PRO A 252 30.10 -56.68 34.39
CA PRO A 252 30.22 -57.51 35.57
C PRO A 252 30.18 -58.99 35.14
N THR A 253 31.33 -59.65 35.19
CA THR A 253 31.41 -61.12 35.13
C THR A 253 31.14 -61.72 36.50
N ARG A 254 30.07 -62.52 36.55
CA ARG A 254 29.71 -63.61 37.48
C ARG A 254 29.68 -63.32 38.98
#